data_AF-A0A961MWZ2-F1
#
_entry.id   AF-A0A961MWZ2-F1
#
_cell.length_a   1.000
_cell.length_b   1.000
_cell.length_c   1.000
_cell.angle_alpha   90.00
_cell.angle_beta   90.00
_cell.angle_gamma   90.00
#
_symmetry.space_group_name_H-M   'P 1'
#
loop_
_entity.id
_entity.type
_entity.pdbx_description
1 polymer ?
#
loop_
_entity_poly.entity_id
_entity_poly.type
_entity_poly.pdbx_seq_one_letter_code
_entity_poly.pdbx_strand_id
1 'polypeptide(L)'
;AVQAGVLEKIGMPAAIPMRHATPHFAHVFSGDGYSSGDYSYMWSEVMDADAFAAFEEAGDPFDPDLAAKLERFILSAGGSDEAEALYTAFRGRMPGVEALLKGRGLAEAAA
;
A
#
# COMPACT_ATOMS: atom_id res chain seq x y z
N ALA A 1 18.24 -12.89 19.45
CA ALA A 1 17.66 -12.32 20.69
C ALA A 1 16.69 -11.17 20.38
N VAL A 2 17.15 -10.05 19.80
CA VAL A 2 16.30 -8.87 19.53
C VAL A 2 15.10 -9.17 18.62
N GLN A 3 15.31 -9.82 17.46
CA GLN A 3 14.23 -10.17 16.54
C GLN A 3 13.11 -10.95 17.24
N ALA A 4 13.46 -11.99 17.99
CA ALA A 4 12.49 -12.83 18.70
C ALA A 4 11.66 -12.00 19.70
N GLY A 5 12.30 -11.12 20.49
CA GLY A 5 11.60 -10.25 21.44
C GLY A 5 10.67 -9.24 20.78
N VAL A 6 11.02 -8.71 19.60
CA VAL A 6 10.13 -7.82 18.83
C VAL A 6 8.91 -8.58 18.30
N LEU A 7 9.13 -9.77 17.74
CA LEU A 7 8.05 -10.62 17.23
C LEU A 7 7.07 -11.06 18.32
N GLU A 8 7.58 -11.39 19.51
CA GLU A 8 6.76 -11.69 20.68
C GLU A 8 5.92 -10.49 21.11
N LYS A 9 6.53 -9.29 21.17
CA LYS A 9 5.83 -8.05 21.55
C LYS A 9 4.67 -7.71 20.63
N ILE A 10 4.77 -8.00 19.33
CA ILE A 10 3.69 -7.76 18.36
C ILE A 10 2.70 -8.93 18.24
N GLY A 11 2.88 -9.99 19.05
CA GLY A 11 2.00 -11.16 19.03
C GLY A 11 2.10 -12.00 17.76
N MET A 12 3.28 -12.04 17.12
CA MET A 12 3.47 -12.79 15.88
C MET A 12 3.20 -14.29 16.09
N PRO A 13 2.31 -14.93 15.30
CA PRO A 13 2.07 -16.36 15.40
C PRO A 13 3.31 -17.18 15.07
N ALA A 14 3.63 -18.18 15.89
CA ALA A 14 4.77 -19.07 15.64
C ALA A 14 4.68 -19.84 14.30
N ALA A 15 3.46 -20.09 13.83
CA ALA A 15 3.20 -20.79 12.57
C ALA A 15 3.49 -19.95 11.31
N ILE A 16 3.53 -18.61 11.43
CA ILE A 16 3.73 -17.69 10.31
C ILE A 16 4.97 -16.84 10.62
N PRO A 17 6.17 -17.34 10.29
CA PRO A 17 7.41 -16.59 10.55
C PRO A 17 7.52 -15.37 9.63
N MET A 18 8.51 -14.51 9.91
CA MET A 18 8.82 -13.37 9.05
C MET A 18 9.08 -13.82 7.61
N ARG A 19 8.54 -13.07 6.65
CA ARG A 19 8.79 -13.29 5.21
C ARG A 19 10.28 -13.24 4.87
N HIS A 20 11.01 -12.33 5.52
CA HIS A 20 12.47 -12.22 5.49
C HIS A 20 12.97 -12.01 6.91
N ALA A 21 13.84 -12.88 7.41
CA ALA A 21 14.43 -12.76 8.74
C ALA A 21 15.86 -12.24 8.68
N THR A 22 16.37 -11.72 9.80
CA THR A 22 17.79 -11.38 9.91
C THR A 22 18.66 -12.65 9.95
N PRO A 23 19.85 -12.66 9.33
CA PRO A 23 20.49 -11.57 8.58
C PRO A 23 20.14 -11.51 7.08
N HIS A 24 19.29 -12.41 6.56
CA HIS A 24 19.03 -12.53 5.11
C HIS A 24 18.02 -11.51 4.55
N PHE A 25 17.62 -10.52 5.33
CA PHE A 25 16.65 -9.51 4.92
C PHE A 25 17.29 -8.48 3.98
N ALA A 26 17.40 -8.85 2.71
CA ALA A 26 18.07 -8.05 1.69
C ALA A 26 17.48 -6.62 1.55
N HIS A 27 16.15 -6.46 1.49
CA HIS A 27 15.53 -5.12 1.35
C HIS A 27 16.05 -4.11 2.39
N VAL A 28 16.21 -4.53 3.65
CA VAL A 28 16.65 -3.66 4.74
C VAL A 28 18.18 -3.55 4.83
N PHE A 29 18.94 -4.59 4.47
CA PHE A 29 20.39 -4.67 4.77
C PHE A 29 21.32 -4.67 3.54
N SER A 30 20.82 -4.86 2.32
CA SER A 30 21.67 -4.91 1.11
C SER A 30 21.68 -3.61 0.30
N GLY A 31 21.09 -2.53 0.81
CA GLY A 31 21.12 -1.19 0.22
C GLY A 31 20.38 -0.16 1.06
N ASP A 32 20.47 1.12 0.70
CA ASP A 32 19.83 2.23 1.44
C ASP A 32 18.34 2.45 1.12
N GLY A 33 17.76 1.66 0.21
CA GLY A 33 16.44 1.95 -0.36
C GLY A 33 15.23 1.64 0.53
N TYR A 34 15.33 0.64 1.42
CA TYR A 34 14.20 0.19 2.25
C TYR A 34 14.55 0.03 3.73
N SER A 35 15.71 0.53 4.16
CA SER A 35 16.01 0.62 5.60
C SER A 35 14.98 1.54 6.27
N SER A 36 14.28 1.02 7.28
CA SER A 36 13.10 1.68 7.87
C SER A 36 11.96 1.98 6.87
N GLY A 37 11.96 1.32 5.71
CA GLY A 37 11.02 1.57 4.60
C GLY A 37 10.28 0.32 4.12
N ASP A 38 10.49 -0.86 4.72
CA ASP A 38 9.80 -2.09 4.31
C ASP A 38 8.26 -2.00 4.46
N TYR A 39 7.76 -1.12 5.35
CA TYR A 39 6.33 -0.84 5.46
C TYR A 39 5.74 -0.16 4.22
N SER A 40 6.58 0.44 3.36
CA SER A 40 6.16 1.17 2.16
C SER A 40 5.33 0.32 1.21
N TYR A 41 5.53 -1.01 1.18
CA TYR A 41 4.69 -1.93 0.40
C TYR A 41 3.23 -1.89 0.86
N MET A 42 2.99 -2.05 2.17
CA MET A 42 1.62 -2.04 2.68
C MET A 42 1.02 -0.62 2.64
N TRP A 43 1.86 0.40 2.80
CA TRP A 43 1.44 1.80 2.65
C TRP A 43 1.02 2.12 1.20
N SER A 44 1.79 1.68 0.20
CA SER A 44 1.46 1.90 -1.20
C SER A 44 0.25 1.08 -1.65
N GLU A 45 0.04 -0.08 -1.06
CA GLU A 45 -1.14 -0.92 -1.33
C GLU A 45 -2.46 -0.26 -0.89
N VAL A 46 -2.43 0.62 0.11
CA VAL A 46 -3.60 1.46 0.46
C VAL A 46 -3.98 2.35 -0.73
N MET A 47 -2.98 3.01 -1.34
CA MET A 47 -3.19 3.87 -2.52
C MET A 47 -3.63 3.07 -3.74
N ASP A 48 -3.05 1.88 -3.95
CA ASP A 48 -3.40 0.95 -5.04
C ASP A 48 -4.85 0.49 -4.94
N ALA A 49 -5.24 -0.06 -3.78
CA ALA A 49 -6.59 -0.55 -3.55
C ALA A 49 -7.65 0.57 -3.67
N ASP A 50 -7.36 1.76 -3.12
CA ASP A 50 -8.27 2.90 -3.21
C ASP A 50 -8.36 3.47 -4.65
N ALA A 51 -7.26 3.45 -5.41
CA ALA A 51 -7.24 3.85 -6.80
C ALA A 51 -8.06 2.90 -7.68
N PHE A 52 -7.93 1.59 -7.48
CA PHE A 52 -8.75 0.61 -8.19
C PHE A 52 -10.23 0.70 -7.81
N ALA A 53 -10.53 0.99 -6.53
CA ALA A 53 -11.91 1.22 -6.09
C ALA A 53 -12.60 2.38 -6.85
N ALA A 54 -11.85 3.39 -7.34
CA ALA A 54 -12.42 4.43 -8.19
C ALA A 54 -12.99 3.86 -9.51
N PHE A 55 -12.34 2.85 -10.09
CA PHE A 55 -12.82 2.17 -11.29
C PHE A 55 -14.01 1.26 -10.97
N GLU A 56 -14.01 0.59 -9.81
CA GLU A 56 -15.19 -0.17 -9.34
C GLU A 56 -16.40 0.75 -9.13
N GLU A 57 -16.20 1.94 -8.54
CA GLU A 57 -17.24 2.97 -8.34
C GLU A 57 -17.82 3.49 -9.65
N ALA A 58 -16.99 3.60 -10.71
CA ALA A 58 -17.44 3.95 -12.05
C ALA A 58 -18.21 2.82 -12.75
N GLY A 59 -18.10 1.59 -12.25
CA GLY A 59 -18.72 0.40 -12.84
C GLY A 59 -18.01 -0.12 -14.09
N ASP A 60 -16.84 0.42 -14.43
CA ASP A 60 -16.01 0.00 -15.55
C ASP A 60 -14.51 -0.01 -15.16
N PRO A 61 -13.91 -1.20 -15.02
CA PRO A 61 -12.47 -1.36 -14.79
C PRO A 61 -11.57 -0.74 -15.87
N PHE A 62 -12.13 -0.38 -17.03
CA PHE A 62 -11.42 0.19 -18.17
C PHE A 62 -11.93 1.58 -18.56
N ASP A 63 -12.60 2.29 -17.64
CA ASP A 63 -13.10 3.64 -17.89
C ASP A 63 -11.98 4.55 -18.45
N PRO A 64 -12.13 5.09 -19.68
CA PRO A 64 -11.06 5.81 -20.36
C PRO A 64 -10.75 7.17 -19.71
N ASP A 65 -11.74 7.81 -19.09
CA ASP A 65 -11.56 9.11 -18.44
C ASP A 65 -10.80 8.97 -17.12
N LEU A 66 -11.09 7.92 -16.34
CA LEU A 66 -10.33 7.56 -15.14
C LEU A 66 -8.91 7.10 -15.49
N ALA A 67 -8.74 6.30 -16.54
CA ALA A 67 -7.42 5.89 -17.01
C ALA A 67 -6.56 7.10 -17.42
N ALA A 68 -7.14 8.05 -18.16
CA ALA A 68 -6.45 9.28 -18.53
C ALA A 68 -6.08 10.16 -17.30
N LYS A 69 -6.94 10.20 -16.28
CA LYS A 69 -6.61 10.88 -15.01
C LYS A 69 -5.48 10.18 -14.26
N LEU A 70 -5.52 8.85 -14.18
CA LEU A 70 -4.47 8.06 -13.53
C LEU A 70 -3.11 8.28 -14.20
N GLU A 71 -3.07 8.25 -15.54
CA GLU A 71 -1.87 8.54 -16.31
C GLU A 71 -1.37 9.96 -16.02
N ARG A 72 -2.25 10.96 -16.15
CA ARG A 72 -1.89 12.38 -16.03
C ARG A 72 -1.37 12.74 -14.64
N PHE A 73 -2.04 12.30 -13.59
CA PHE A 73 -1.76 12.77 -12.23
C PHE A 73 -0.85 11.83 -11.45
N ILE A 74 -0.77 10.53 -11.79
CA ILE A 74 0.04 9.57 -11.04
C ILE A 74 1.22 9.08 -11.87
N LEU A 75 0.97 8.39 -12.98
CA LEU A 75 2.01 7.62 -13.67
C LEU A 75 3.02 8.50 -14.43
N SER A 76 2.55 9.62 -14.98
CA SER A 76 3.38 10.54 -15.78
C SER A 76 3.98 11.69 -14.96
N ALA A 77 3.45 11.96 -13.77
CA ALA A 77 3.85 13.12 -12.95
C ALA A 77 5.21 12.93 -12.26
N GLY A 78 5.57 11.70 -11.88
CA GLY A 78 6.77 11.46 -11.08
C GLY A 78 6.77 12.31 -9.81
N GLY A 79 7.89 12.98 -9.52
CA GLY A 79 8.02 13.91 -8.38
C GLY A 79 7.81 15.38 -8.76
N SER A 80 6.99 15.69 -9.78
CA SER A 80 6.81 17.06 -10.26
C SER A 80 6.00 17.97 -9.31
N ASP A 81 5.25 17.38 -8.38
CA ASP A 81 4.40 18.07 -7.41
C ASP A 81 4.25 17.19 -6.15
N GLU A 82 3.59 17.73 -5.11
CA GLU A 82 3.31 17.01 -3.88
C GLU A 82 2.39 15.80 -4.12
N ALA A 83 2.77 14.64 -3.59
CA ALA A 83 2.04 13.39 -3.81
C ALA A 83 0.57 13.46 -3.37
N GLU A 84 0.28 14.19 -2.28
CA GLU A 84 -1.08 14.44 -1.80
C GLU A 84 -1.93 15.22 -2.81
N ALA A 85 -1.35 16.26 -3.43
CA ALA A 85 -2.05 17.06 -4.43
C ALA A 85 -2.34 16.25 -5.69
N LEU A 86 -1.35 15.49 -6.15
CA LEU A 86 -1.46 14.60 -7.31
C LEU A 86 -2.51 13.51 -7.09
N TYR A 87 -2.49 12.83 -5.92
CA TYR A 87 -3.46 11.80 -5.60
C TYR A 87 -4.87 12.37 -5.48
N THR A 88 -5.02 13.52 -4.82
CA THR A 88 -6.32 14.21 -4.71
C THR A 88 -6.84 14.66 -6.07
N ALA A 89 -5.98 15.08 -7.00
CA ALA A 89 -6.39 15.44 -8.36
C ALA A 89 -6.92 14.24 -9.17
N PHE A 90 -6.34 13.05 -8.97
CA PHE A 90 -6.83 11.80 -9.56
C PHE A 90 -8.13 11.32 -8.88
N ARG A 91 -8.09 11.15 -7.55
CA ARG A 91 -9.11 10.42 -6.79
C ARG A 91 -10.24 11.31 -6.26
N GLY A 92 -10.01 12.61 -6.18
CA GLY A 92 -10.89 13.59 -5.54
C GLY A 92 -10.76 13.65 -4.02
N ARG A 93 -10.00 12.74 -3.41
CA ARG A 93 -9.74 12.63 -1.97
C ARG A 93 -8.45 11.87 -1.69
N MET A 94 -7.96 11.94 -0.47
CA MET A 94 -6.87 11.07 0.00
C MET A 94 -7.34 9.61 0.14
N PRO A 95 -6.42 8.64 0.01
CA PRO A 95 -6.75 7.22 0.02
C PRO A 95 -7.23 6.79 1.41
N GLY A 96 -8.23 5.92 1.43
CA GLY A 96 -8.74 5.29 2.64
C GLY A 96 -8.24 3.85 2.79
N VAL A 97 -8.21 3.33 4.03
CA VAL A 97 -7.75 1.95 4.30
C VAL A 97 -8.82 0.90 3.95
N GLU A 98 -10.06 1.32 3.74
CA GLU A 98 -11.23 0.47 3.64
C GLU A 98 -11.15 -0.50 2.46
N ALA A 99 -10.69 -0.01 1.30
CA ALA A 99 -10.53 -0.83 0.09
C ALA A 99 -9.49 -1.94 0.32
N LEU A 100 -8.35 -1.60 0.94
CA LEU A 100 -7.30 -2.56 1.29
C LEU A 100 -7.83 -3.62 2.28
N LEU A 101 -8.50 -3.18 3.34
CA LEU A 101 -9.06 -4.08 4.36
C LEU A 101 -10.07 -5.04 3.74
N LYS A 102 -10.96 -4.56 2.89
CA LYS A 102 -11.92 -5.39 2.15
C LYS A 102 -11.20 -6.40 1.25
N GLY A 103 -10.22 -5.94 0.45
CA GLY A 103 -9.46 -6.80 -0.46
C GLY A 103 -8.64 -7.89 0.25
N ARG A 104 -8.18 -7.63 1.48
CA ARG A 104 -7.46 -8.59 2.32
C ARG A 104 -8.35 -9.46 3.21
N GLY A 105 -9.67 -9.29 3.16
CA GLY A 105 -10.60 -9.99 4.04
C GLY A 105 -10.46 -9.61 5.52
N LEU A 106 -10.02 -8.37 5.79
CA LEU A 106 -9.78 -7.81 7.12
C LEU A 106 -10.81 -6.73 7.51
N ALA A 107 -11.69 -6.33 6.58
CA ALA A 107 -12.84 -5.51 6.93
C ALA A 107 -13.76 -6.32 7.86
N GLU A 108 -14.24 -5.71 8.95
CA GLU A 108 -15.17 -6.38 9.86
C GLU A 108 -16.32 -6.99 9.06
N ALA A 109 -16.62 -8.28 9.30
CA ALA A 109 -17.93 -8.81 8.94
C ALA A 109 -18.94 -7.95 9.69
N ALA A 110 -19.85 -7.28 8.97
CA ALA A 110 -20.92 -6.51 9.59
C ALA A 110 -21.54 -7.36 10.71
N ALA A 111 -21.39 -6.89 11.96
CA ALA A 111 -21.97 -7.52 13.14
C ALA A 111 -23.50 -7.46 13.10
#